data_AF-A0A914GAL9-F1
#
_entry.id   AF-A0A914GAL9-F1
#
_cell.length_a   1.000
_cell.length_b   1.000
_cell.length_c   1.000
_cell.angle_alpha   90.00
_cell.angle_beta   90.00
_cell.angle_gamma   90.00
#
_symmetry.space_group_name_H-M   'P 1'
#
loop_
_entity.id
_entity.type
_entity.pdbx_description
1 polymer ?
#
loop_
_entity_poly.entity_id
_entity_poly.type
_entity_poly.pdbx_seq_one_letter_code
_entity_poly.pdbx_strand_id
1 'polypeptide(L)'
;CIKAYEKAKLENPLDDSRKLSDSIAQRINIWRFLLISPENTACEALIECNNLLRELFERDRYAEAMELLGMAPQNLTTQTNELIKKLPSDGRDEAMIRRVQDQQREFNSYLLYLEIMEKFSIWQHRINEELSEMPKKISDVEYAKLDVIQKSEYERQMNHAMNRIQAHLKDCEKYQNVVVNQILDLLYQAPTFFASCLDLNDVENFEEHQTRVAQLSRIHERYLYYTITMLITLYRKSRNDLDVLSVANLLMDSRYDLYV
;
A
#
# COMPACT_ATOMS: atom_id res chain seq x y z
N CYS A 1 -25.51 -1.07 -18.72
CA CYS A 1 -24.27 -0.50 -18.18
C CYS A 1 -23.02 -1.10 -18.85
N ILE A 2 -22.76 -2.41 -18.73
CA ILE A 2 -21.57 -3.07 -19.31
C ILE A 2 -21.35 -2.76 -20.80
N LYS A 3 -22.37 -2.94 -21.66
CA LYS A 3 -22.24 -2.64 -23.11
C LYS A 3 -21.90 -1.17 -23.43
N ALA A 4 -22.39 -0.23 -22.61
CA ALA A 4 -22.08 1.18 -22.77
C ALA A 4 -20.66 1.49 -22.31
N TYR A 5 -20.22 0.84 -21.23
CA TYR A 5 -18.84 0.89 -20.75
C TYR A 5 -17.86 0.34 -21.80
N GLU A 6 -18.11 -0.86 -22.33
CA GLU A 6 -17.30 -1.50 -23.38
C GLU A 6 -17.12 -0.58 -24.60
N LYS A 7 -18.23 0.02 -25.06
CA LYS A 7 -18.19 0.99 -26.16
C LYS A 7 -17.32 2.21 -25.82
N ALA A 8 -17.52 2.81 -24.65
CA ALA A 8 -16.73 3.95 -24.20
C ALA A 8 -15.24 3.62 -24.03
N LYS A 9 -14.92 2.40 -23.56
CA LYS A 9 -13.55 1.88 -23.41
C LYS A 9 -12.85 1.73 -24.76
N LEU A 10 -13.55 1.23 -25.78
CA LEU A 10 -13.03 1.08 -27.14
C LEU A 10 -12.82 2.43 -27.84
N GLU A 11 -13.71 3.39 -27.61
CA GLU A 11 -13.59 4.76 -28.15
C GLU A 11 -12.46 5.56 -27.47
N ASN A 12 -11.99 5.13 -26.30
CA ASN A 12 -10.96 5.81 -25.51
C ASN A 12 -9.87 4.80 -25.08
N PRO A 13 -9.04 4.32 -26.02
CA PRO A 13 -7.91 3.48 -25.70
C PRO A 13 -6.91 4.23 -24.81
N LEU A 14 -6.17 3.47 -24.00
CA LEU A 14 -5.05 4.04 -23.25
C LEU A 14 -3.96 4.47 -24.24
N ASP A 15 -3.53 5.74 -24.16
CA ASP A 15 -2.48 6.30 -25.01
C ASP A 15 -1.11 6.09 -24.34
N ASP A 16 -0.19 5.40 -25.01
CA ASP A 16 1.19 5.17 -24.53
C ASP A 16 2.09 6.42 -24.59
N SER A 17 1.57 7.57 -25.03
CA SER A 17 2.33 8.81 -25.23
C SER A 17 2.26 9.79 -24.04
N ARG A 18 2.81 11.01 -24.21
CA ARG A 18 2.82 12.09 -23.21
C ARG A 18 1.42 12.56 -22.73
N LYS A 19 0.33 12.14 -23.38
CA LYS A 19 -1.07 12.40 -22.96
C LYS A 19 -1.66 11.33 -22.04
N LEU A 20 -0.85 10.38 -21.60
CA LEU A 20 -1.26 9.27 -20.75
C LEU A 20 -2.05 9.68 -19.49
N SER A 21 -1.70 10.79 -18.83
CA SER A 21 -2.42 11.25 -17.62
C SER A 21 -3.88 11.64 -17.93
N ASP A 22 -4.11 12.33 -19.06
CA ASP A 22 -5.46 12.66 -19.51
C ASP A 22 -6.25 11.40 -19.90
N SER A 23 -5.57 10.44 -20.54
CA SER A 23 -6.15 9.15 -20.93
C SER A 23 -6.53 8.29 -19.71
N ILE A 24 -5.68 8.24 -18.68
CA ILE A 24 -5.95 7.56 -17.40
C ILE A 24 -7.14 8.24 -16.70
N ALA A 25 -7.13 9.56 -16.57
CA ALA A 25 -8.24 10.30 -15.94
C ALA A 25 -9.57 10.05 -16.67
N GLN A 26 -9.53 9.99 -18.00
CA GLN A 26 -10.70 9.65 -18.81
C GLN A 26 -11.16 8.21 -18.56
N ARG A 27 -10.24 7.25 -18.45
CA ARG A 27 -10.55 5.85 -18.15
C ARG A 27 -11.11 5.66 -16.73
N ILE A 28 -10.61 6.39 -15.74
CA ILE A 28 -11.17 6.43 -14.39
C ILE A 28 -12.62 6.94 -14.44
N ASN A 29 -12.88 8.01 -15.20
CA ASN A 29 -14.24 8.53 -15.38
C ASN A 29 -15.18 7.53 -16.08
N ILE A 30 -14.69 6.80 -17.09
CA ILE A 30 -15.46 5.74 -17.76
C ILE A 30 -15.72 4.58 -16.79
N TRP A 31 -14.73 4.17 -16.00
CA TRP A 31 -14.87 3.13 -14.97
C TRP A 31 -15.94 3.47 -13.92
N ARG A 32 -16.06 4.75 -13.53
CA ARG A 32 -17.13 5.19 -12.59
C ARG A 32 -18.55 4.85 -13.08
N PHE A 33 -18.78 4.71 -14.38
CA PHE A 33 -20.09 4.26 -14.89
C PHE A 33 -20.42 2.82 -14.46
N LEU A 34 -19.43 1.97 -14.22
CA LEU A 34 -19.63 0.63 -13.67
C LEU A 34 -20.04 0.66 -12.19
N LEU A 35 -19.84 1.78 -11.49
CA LEU A 35 -20.25 1.94 -10.09
C LEU A 35 -21.70 2.41 -9.93
N ILE A 36 -22.37 2.83 -11.01
CA ILE A 36 -23.75 3.35 -10.97
C ILE A 36 -24.76 2.23 -10.67
N SER A 37 -24.47 0.98 -11.07
CA SER A 37 -25.39 -0.16 -10.89
C SER A 37 -24.66 -1.39 -10.35
N PRO A 38 -24.08 -1.30 -9.15
CA PRO A 38 -23.15 -2.31 -8.61
C PRO A 38 -23.78 -3.71 -8.50
N GLU A 39 -25.12 -3.79 -8.38
CA GLU A 39 -25.88 -5.05 -8.36
C GLU A 39 -25.71 -5.92 -9.62
N ASN A 40 -25.18 -5.37 -10.71
CA ASN A 40 -24.97 -6.13 -11.96
C ASN A 40 -23.58 -5.91 -12.57
N THR A 41 -22.74 -5.08 -11.96
CA THR A 41 -21.47 -4.63 -12.56
C THR A 41 -20.30 -4.61 -11.59
N ALA A 42 -20.47 -5.06 -10.35
CA ALA A 42 -19.39 -5.04 -9.36
C ALA A 42 -18.20 -5.93 -9.77
N CYS A 43 -18.44 -7.07 -10.43
CA CYS A 43 -17.37 -7.97 -10.89
C CYS A 43 -16.52 -7.28 -11.97
N GLU A 44 -17.17 -6.68 -12.97
CA GLU A 44 -16.51 -5.92 -14.04
C GLU A 44 -15.82 -4.67 -13.48
N ALA A 45 -16.45 -3.97 -12.53
CA ALA A 45 -15.84 -2.83 -11.87
C ALA A 45 -14.55 -3.22 -11.14
N LEU A 46 -14.52 -4.37 -10.47
CA LEU A 46 -13.32 -4.89 -9.80
C LEU A 46 -12.21 -5.22 -10.81
N ILE A 47 -12.54 -5.98 -11.87
CA ILE A 47 -11.58 -6.35 -12.92
C ILE A 47 -10.97 -5.11 -13.57
N GLU A 48 -11.81 -4.13 -13.94
CA GLU A 48 -11.34 -2.92 -14.59
C GLU A 48 -10.58 -1.99 -13.65
N CYS A 49 -10.92 -1.99 -12.35
CA CYS A 49 -10.12 -1.31 -11.34
C CYS A 49 -8.70 -1.89 -11.29
N ASN A 50 -8.58 -3.23 -11.24
CA ASN A 50 -7.28 -3.90 -11.26
C ASN A 50 -6.49 -3.64 -12.55
N ASN A 51 -7.17 -3.59 -13.71
CA ASN A 51 -6.53 -3.21 -14.96
C ASN A 51 -5.91 -1.81 -14.86
N LEU A 52 -6.65 -0.83 -14.35
CA LEU A 52 -6.14 0.53 -14.15
C LEU A 52 -5.02 0.59 -13.11
N LEU A 53 -5.15 -0.15 -12.01
CA LEU A 53 -4.13 -0.23 -10.97
C LEU A 53 -2.82 -0.82 -11.50
N ARG A 54 -2.86 -1.89 -12.30
CA ARG A 54 -1.66 -2.43 -12.97
C ARG A 54 -0.96 -1.37 -13.80
N GLU A 55 -1.71 -0.66 -14.64
CA GLU A 55 -1.16 0.39 -15.50
C GLU A 55 -0.53 1.56 -14.72
N LEU A 56 -1.14 1.93 -13.59
CA LEU A 56 -0.63 2.96 -12.68
C LEU A 56 0.63 2.50 -11.94
N PHE A 57 0.62 1.26 -11.45
CA PHE A 57 1.73 0.65 -10.71
C PHE A 57 2.94 0.39 -11.61
N GLU A 58 2.75 -0.10 -12.85
CA GLU A 58 3.84 -0.29 -13.82
C GLU A 58 4.59 1.02 -14.14
N ARG A 59 3.94 2.18 -13.94
CA ARG A 59 4.47 3.51 -14.25
C ARG A 59 4.72 4.37 -13.01
N ASP A 60 4.74 3.78 -11.82
CA ASP A 60 5.02 4.46 -10.54
C ASP A 60 4.08 5.65 -10.22
N ARG A 61 2.82 5.60 -10.69
CA ARG A 61 1.79 6.64 -10.49
C ARG A 61 1.00 6.44 -9.19
N TYR A 62 1.70 6.46 -8.05
CA TYR A 62 1.12 6.12 -6.74
C TYR A 62 -0.01 7.04 -6.29
N ALA A 63 0.12 8.35 -6.50
CA ALA A 63 -0.91 9.31 -6.10
C ALA A 63 -2.24 9.04 -6.81
N GLU A 64 -2.18 8.83 -8.13
CA GLU A 64 -3.34 8.49 -8.96
C GLU A 64 -3.94 7.14 -8.57
N ALA A 65 -3.12 6.16 -8.18
CA ALA A 65 -3.61 4.87 -7.69
C ALA A 65 -4.31 4.96 -6.33
N MET A 66 -3.78 5.77 -5.40
CA MET A 66 -4.46 6.06 -4.14
C MET A 66 -5.80 6.77 -4.38
N GLU A 67 -5.84 7.73 -5.32
CA GLU A 67 -7.09 8.39 -5.71
C GLU A 67 -8.12 7.40 -6.28
N LEU A 68 -7.70 6.50 -7.18
CA LEU A 68 -8.57 5.46 -7.74
C LEU A 68 -9.15 4.56 -6.65
N LEU A 69 -8.31 4.09 -5.70
CA LEU A 69 -8.77 3.27 -4.58
C LEU A 69 -9.68 4.04 -3.63
N GLY A 70 -9.40 5.32 -3.39
CA GLY A 70 -10.28 6.20 -2.61
C GLY A 70 -11.67 6.40 -3.24
N MET A 71 -11.77 6.24 -4.57
CA MET A 71 -13.05 6.27 -5.30
C MET A 71 -13.76 4.90 -5.33
N ALA A 72 -13.04 3.80 -5.11
CA ALA A 72 -13.62 2.47 -5.10
C ALA A 72 -14.55 2.31 -3.89
N PRO A 73 -15.77 1.76 -4.05
CA PRO A 73 -16.64 1.50 -2.92
C PRO A 73 -15.96 0.57 -1.91
N GLN A 74 -15.98 0.93 -0.62
CA GLN A 74 -15.37 0.10 0.44
C GLN A 74 -15.96 -1.33 0.49
N ASN A 75 -17.18 -1.50 0.01
CA ASN A 75 -17.89 -2.78 -0.05
C ASN A 75 -17.79 -3.48 -1.41
N LEU A 76 -16.92 -3.05 -2.33
CA LEU A 76 -16.81 -3.65 -3.67
C LEU A 76 -16.53 -5.16 -3.63
N THR A 77 -15.63 -5.60 -2.74
CA THR A 77 -15.34 -7.03 -2.51
C THR A 77 -16.56 -7.78 -1.94
N THR A 78 -17.33 -7.13 -1.06
CA THR A 78 -18.57 -7.72 -0.51
C THR A 78 -19.65 -7.84 -1.58
N GLN A 79 -19.82 -6.80 -2.41
CA GLN A 79 -20.78 -6.79 -3.52
C GLN A 79 -20.46 -7.87 -4.56
N THR A 80 -19.17 -8.03 -4.92
CA THR A 80 -18.75 -9.11 -5.83
C THR A 80 -19.04 -10.50 -5.24
N ASN A 81 -18.81 -10.71 -3.94
CA ASN A 81 -19.18 -11.96 -3.27
C ASN A 81 -20.69 -12.24 -3.27
N GLU A 82 -21.53 -11.20 -3.14
CA GLU A 82 -22.98 -11.34 -3.24
C GLU A 82 -23.44 -11.72 -4.64
N LEU A 83 -22.78 -11.21 -5.68
CA LEU A 83 -23.07 -11.58 -7.07
C LEU A 83 -22.65 -13.03 -7.35
N ILE A 84 -21.46 -13.43 -6.91
CA ILE A 84 -20.98 -14.82 -7.00
C ILE A 84 -21.99 -15.79 -6.38
N LYS A 85 -22.52 -15.48 -5.19
CA LYS A 85 -23.49 -16.35 -4.49
C LYS A 85 -24.81 -16.55 -5.25
N LYS A 86 -25.14 -15.66 -6.18
CA LYS A 86 -26.38 -15.75 -6.99
C LYS A 86 -26.18 -16.60 -8.25
N LEU A 87 -24.94 -16.97 -8.59
CA LEU A 87 -24.64 -17.81 -9.75
C LEU A 87 -25.06 -19.27 -9.47
N PRO A 88 -25.75 -19.94 -10.40
CA PRO A 88 -26.07 -21.37 -10.27
C PRO A 88 -24.80 -22.24 -10.20
N SER A 89 -24.87 -23.37 -9.51
CA SER A 89 -23.71 -24.27 -9.31
C SER A 89 -23.63 -25.33 -10.40
N ASP A 90 -23.40 -24.94 -11.66
CA ASP A 90 -23.36 -25.86 -12.81
C ASP A 90 -21.99 -25.93 -13.53
N GLY A 91 -20.90 -25.63 -12.82
CA GLY A 91 -19.51 -25.90 -13.22
C GLY A 91 -18.88 -24.87 -14.15
N ARG A 92 -19.63 -24.24 -15.07
CA ARG A 92 -19.13 -23.05 -15.82
C ARG A 92 -19.01 -21.83 -14.91
N ASP A 93 -19.87 -21.73 -13.92
CA ASP A 93 -19.85 -20.66 -12.94
C ASP A 93 -18.67 -20.79 -11.96
N GLU A 94 -18.09 -21.99 -11.78
CA GLU A 94 -16.92 -22.16 -10.90
C GLU A 94 -15.67 -21.46 -11.43
N ALA A 95 -15.43 -21.48 -12.75
CA ALA A 95 -14.30 -20.80 -13.35
C ALA A 95 -14.43 -19.27 -13.19
N MET A 96 -15.64 -18.74 -13.37
CA MET A 96 -15.93 -17.32 -13.13
C MET A 96 -15.73 -16.94 -11.66
N ILE A 97 -16.16 -17.80 -10.73
CA ILE A 97 -15.94 -17.60 -9.29
C ILE A 97 -14.44 -17.53 -8.97
N ARG A 98 -13.65 -18.49 -9.48
CA ARG A 98 -12.20 -18.51 -9.30
C ARG A 98 -11.54 -17.26 -9.88
N ARG A 99 -11.97 -16.82 -11.07
CA ARG A 99 -11.51 -15.57 -11.70
C ARG A 99 -11.78 -14.36 -10.83
N VAL A 100 -12.99 -14.19 -10.31
CA VAL A 100 -13.33 -13.05 -9.45
C VAL A 100 -12.56 -13.10 -8.12
N GLN A 101 -12.39 -14.28 -7.52
CA GLN A 101 -11.57 -14.45 -6.32
C GLN A 101 -10.11 -14.07 -6.55
N ASP A 102 -9.54 -14.43 -7.71
CA ASP A 102 -8.18 -14.04 -8.10
C ASP A 102 -8.05 -12.52 -8.24
N GLN A 103 -9.08 -11.85 -8.79
CA GLN A 103 -9.15 -10.39 -8.90
C GLN A 103 -9.30 -9.72 -7.52
N GLN A 104 -10.05 -10.32 -6.60
CA GLN A 104 -10.15 -9.82 -5.22
C GLN A 104 -8.80 -9.91 -4.50
N ARG A 105 -8.03 -10.98 -4.70
CA ARG A 105 -6.68 -11.10 -4.13
C ARG A 105 -5.77 -10.00 -4.67
N GLU A 106 -5.73 -9.82 -5.99
CA GLU A 106 -4.95 -8.76 -6.62
C GLU A 106 -5.35 -7.36 -6.08
N PHE A 107 -6.65 -7.08 -5.99
CA PHE A 107 -7.16 -5.82 -5.46
C PHE A 107 -6.75 -5.58 -4.01
N ASN A 108 -6.88 -6.61 -3.17
CA ASN A 108 -6.46 -6.56 -1.77
C ASN A 108 -4.95 -6.38 -1.64
N SER A 109 -4.15 -6.91 -2.58
CA SER A 109 -2.71 -6.66 -2.61
C SER A 109 -2.40 -5.18 -2.79
N TYR A 110 -3.07 -4.50 -3.73
CA TYR A 110 -2.90 -3.04 -3.90
C TYR A 110 -3.27 -2.26 -2.64
N LEU A 111 -4.40 -2.59 -2.01
CA LEU A 111 -4.86 -1.95 -0.77
C LEU A 111 -3.82 -2.10 0.35
N LEU A 112 -3.37 -3.33 0.59
CA LEU A 112 -2.41 -3.62 1.66
C LEU A 112 -1.07 -2.89 1.43
N TYR A 113 -0.57 -2.91 0.20
CA TYR A 113 0.69 -2.23 -0.13
C TYR A 113 0.60 -0.72 0.12
N LEU A 114 -0.47 -0.08 -0.35
CA LEU A 114 -0.62 1.37 -0.20
C LEU A 114 -0.88 1.79 1.25
N GLU A 115 -1.59 0.98 2.03
CA GLU A 115 -1.75 1.21 3.47
C GLU A 115 -0.40 1.19 4.20
N ILE A 116 0.48 0.25 3.85
CA ILE A 116 1.83 0.16 4.41
C ILE A 116 2.66 1.38 3.99
N MET A 117 2.60 1.78 2.73
CA MET A 117 3.27 2.98 2.20
C MET A 117 2.82 4.25 2.94
N GLU A 118 1.52 4.41 3.16
CA GLU A 118 0.96 5.56 3.89
C GLU A 118 1.48 5.59 5.33
N LYS A 119 1.42 4.46 6.05
CA LYS A 119 1.92 4.38 7.42
C LYS A 119 3.43 4.61 7.52
N PHE A 120 4.20 4.09 6.58
CA PHE A 120 5.63 4.38 6.48
C PHE A 120 5.89 5.87 6.27
N SER A 121 5.14 6.53 5.38
CA SER A 121 5.24 7.98 5.14
C SER A 121 4.90 8.79 6.40
N ILE A 122 3.82 8.43 7.11
CA ILE A 122 3.44 9.05 8.39
C ILE A 122 4.56 8.88 9.43
N TRP A 123 5.11 7.67 9.56
CA TRP A 123 6.23 7.42 10.47
C TRP A 123 7.45 8.27 10.09
N GLN A 124 7.78 8.32 8.80
CA GLN A 124 8.92 9.08 8.29
C GLN A 124 8.75 10.58 8.55
N HIS A 125 7.52 11.11 8.44
CA HIS A 125 7.25 12.49 8.82
C HIS A 125 7.51 12.69 10.32
N ARG A 126 6.89 11.87 11.18
CA ARG A 126 6.99 11.97 12.65
C ARG A 126 8.43 11.91 13.16
N ILE A 127 9.24 10.98 12.67
CA ILE A 127 10.63 10.83 13.14
C ILE A 127 11.54 11.98 12.70
N ASN A 128 11.15 12.73 11.66
CA ASN A 128 11.87 13.90 11.19
C ASN A 128 11.22 15.23 11.65
N GLU A 129 10.12 15.20 12.41
CA GLU A 129 9.55 16.40 13.03
C GLU A 129 10.57 17.01 14.01
N GLU A 130 10.68 18.34 14.01
CA GLU A 130 11.58 19.05 14.90
C GLU A 130 11.15 18.80 16.36
N LEU A 131 12.03 18.15 17.12
CA LEU A 131 11.86 17.98 18.56
C LEU A 131 11.76 19.36 19.23
N SER A 132 10.94 19.46 20.27
CA SER A 132 10.84 20.70 21.07
C SER A 132 12.22 21.19 21.49
N GLU A 133 12.52 22.47 21.23
CA GLU A 133 13.79 23.05 21.62
C GLU A 133 14.03 22.88 23.12
N MET A 134 15.19 22.32 23.47
CA MET A 134 15.62 22.27 24.85
C MET A 134 15.83 23.70 25.35
N PRO A 135 15.37 24.04 26.57
CA PRO A 135 15.70 25.32 27.18
C PRO A 135 17.22 25.56 27.11
N LYS A 136 17.63 26.78 26.79
CA LYS A 136 19.06 27.12 26.69
C LYS A 136 19.75 26.69 27.98
N LYS A 137 20.83 25.92 27.83
CA LYS A 137 21.65 25.51 28.96
C LYS A 137 22.28 26.76 29.56
N ILE A 138 21.87 27.12 30.76
CA ILE A 138 22.50 28.19 31.53
C ILE A 138 23.80 27.66 32.14
N SER A 139 24.82 28.51 32.23
CA SER A 139 26.09 28.12 32.85
C SER A 139 25.90 27.91 34.35
N ASP A 140 26.77 27.10 34.97
CA ASP A 140 26.71 26.83 36.42
C ASP A 140 26.80 28.13 37.25
N VAL A 141 27.52 29.14 36.74
CA VAL A 141 27.66 30.46 37.35
C VAL A 141 26.38 31.28 37.25
N GLU A 142 25.64 31.17 36.16
CA GLU A 142 24.35 31.85 35.98
C GLU A 142 23.25 31.14 36.77
N TYR A 143 23.25 29.81 36.76
CA TYR A 143 22.34 29.00 37.57
C TYR A 143 22.51 29.30 39.06
N ALA A 144 23.75 29.45 39.56
CA ALA A 144 24.02 29.80 40.94
C ALA A 144 23.40 31.15 41.37
N LYS A 145 23.29 32.11 40.44
CA LYS A 145 22.73 33.46 40.67
C LYS A 145 21.20 33.50 40.68
N LEU A 146 20.52 32.45 40.21
CA LEU A 146 19.06 32.38 40.22
C LEU A 146 18.52 32.23 41.63
N ASP A 147 17.38 32.87 41.89
CA ASP A 147 16.62 32.64 43.13
C ASP A 147 15.99 31.23 43.15
N VAL A 148 15.45 30.83 44.31
CA VAL A 148 14.86 29.49 44.50
C VAL A 148 13.69 29.24 43.55
N ILE A 149 12.88 30.25 43.24
CA ILE A 149 11.71 30.14 42.38
C ILE A 149 12.16 29.99 40.92
N GLN A 150 13.14 30.77 40.49
CA GLN A 150 13.73 30.74 39.16
C GLN A 150 14.46 29.41 38.87
N LYS A 151 15.16 28.85 39.86
CA LYS A 151 15.77 27.51 39.74
C LYS A 151 14.71 26.43 39.54
N SER A 152 13.66 26.45 40.36
CA SER A 152 12.53 25.52 40.26
C SER A 152 11.82 25.64 38.90
N GLU A 153 11.62 26.85 38.40
CA GLU A 153 10.99 27.09 37.10
C GLU A 153 11.87 26.59 35.94
N TYR A 154 13.18 26.85 35.97
CA TYR A 154 14.12 26.34 34.98
C TYR A 154 14.16 24.81 34.95
N GLU A 155 14.25 24.16 36.12
CA GLU A 155 14.22 22.70 36.25
C GLU A 155 12.90 22.13 35.75
N ARG A 156 11.77 22.78 36.07
CA ARG A 156 10.45 22.38 35.57
C ARG A 156 10.40 22.44 34.05
N GLN A 157 10.88 23.52 33.44
CA GLN A 157 10.91 23.67 31.99
C GLN A 157 11.83 22.63 31.33
N MET A 158 13.01 22.39 31.92
CA MET A 158 13.97 21.39 31.44
C MET A 158 13.39 19.97 31.50
N ASN A 159 12.80 19.59 32.64
CA ASN A 159 12.15 18.30 32.83
C ASN A 159 10.95 18.13 31.89
N HIS A 160 10.14 19.17 31.72
CA HIS A 160 9.00 19.14 30.81
C HIS A 160 9.45 18.95 29.36
N ALA A 161 10.47 19.68 28.90
CA ALA A 161 11.04 19.51 27.56
C ALA A 161 11.62 18.10 27.38
N MET A 162 12.39 17.60 28.34
CA MET A 162 12.96 16.24 28.30
C MET A 162 11.87 15.17 28.25
N ASN A 163 10.82 15.30 29.06
CA ASN A 163 9.68 14.37 29.07
C ASN A 163 8.94 14.37 27.73
N ARG A 164 8.76 15.54 27.08
CA ARG A 164 8.13 15.61 25.75
C ARG A 164 8.96 14.93 24.68
N ILE A 165 10.27 15.15 24.68
CA ILE A 165 11.20 14.48 23.75
C ILE A 165 11.15 12.96 23.95
N GLN A 166 11.25 12.50 25.19
CA GLN A 166 11.20 11.07 25.51
C GLN A 166 9.85 10.44 25.11
N ALA A 167 8.73 11.12 25.39
CA ALA A 167 7.41 10.65 25.00
C ALA A 167 7.29 10.53 23.47
N HIS A 168 7.72 11.55 22.74
CA HIS A 168 7.71 11.54 21.28
C HIS A 168 8.56 10.41 20.69
N LEU A 169 9.79 10.21 21.19
CA LEU A 169 10.66 9.12 20.73
C LEU A 169 10.03 7.74 21.00
N LYS A 170 9.45 7.54 22.18
CA LYS A 170 8.77 6.29 22.54
C LYS A 170 7.55 6.03 21.66
N ASP A 171 6.80 7.07 21.32
CA ASP A 171 5.64 6.93 20.44
C ASP A 171 6.06 6.67 18.99
N CYS A 172 7.17 7.27 18.53
CA CYS A 172 7.77 6.93 17.23
C CYS A 172 8.24 5.48 17.18
N GLU A 173 8.88 4.98 18.24
CA GLU A 173 9.33 3.58 18.35
C GLU A 173 8.15 2.60 18.35
N LYS A 174 7.08 2.87 19.11
CA LYS A 174 5.86 2.04 19.06
C LYS A 174 5.26 2.01 17.66
N TYR A 175 5.16 3.18 17.03
CA TYR A 175 4.58 3.28 15.69
C TYR A 175 5.45 2.57 14.65
N GLN A 176 6.78 2.69 14.76
CA GLN A 176 7.73 1.92 13.96
C GLN A 176 7.47 0.42 14.06
N ASN A 177 7.32 -0.13 15.27
CA ASN A 177 7.09 -1.56 15.45
C ASN A 177 5.80 -2.03 14.76
N VAL A 178 4.75 -1.20 14.75
CA VAL A 178 3.54 -1.48 13.97
C VAL A 178 3.85 -1.56 12.48
N VAL A 179 4.55 -0.57 11.93
CA VAL A 179 4.89 -0.55 10.49
C VAL A 179 5.81 -1.71 10.11
N VAL A 180 6.82 -2.01 10.93
CA VAL A 180 7.74 -3.14 10.74
C VAL A 180 6.97 -4.45 10.69
N ASN A 181 6.09 -4.71 11.65
CA ASN A 181 5.31 -5.95 11.67
C ASN A 181 4.44 -6.09 10.43
N GLN A 182 3.81 -5.01 9.97
CA GLN A 182 2.99 -5.05 8.76
C GLN A 182 3.82 -5.27 7.48
N ILE A 183 5.02 -4.68 7.40
CA ILE A 183 5.95 -4.94 6.31
C ILE A 183 6.40 -6.41 6.33
N LEU A 184 6.74 -6.96 7.51
CA LEU A 184 7.14 -8.35 7.63
C LEU A 184 5.99 -9.30 7.26
N ASP A 185 4.77 -9.03 7.72
CA ASP A 185 3.58 -9.81 7.36
C ASP A 185 3.36 -9.83 5.84
N LEU A 186 3.58 -8.69 5.17
CA LEU A 186 3.53 -8.59 3.71
C LEU A 186 4.63 -9.43 3.05
N LEU A 187 5.88 -9.32 3.51
CA LEU A 187 7.01 -10.07 2.96
C LEU A 187 6.87 -11.58 3.17
N TYR A 188 6.27 -12.02 4.29
CA TYR A 188 5.97 -13.43 4.52
C TYR A 188 4.90 -13.99 3.57
N GLN A 189 4.08 -13.11 2.98
CA GLN A 189 3.04 -13.46 2.01
C GLN A 189 3.48 -13.24 0.56
N ALA A 190 4.73 -12.80 0.33
CA ALA A 190 5.27 -12.46 -0.98
C ALA A 190 5.00 -13.50 -2.09
N PRO A 191 5.13 -14.82 -1.88
CA PRO A 191 4.87 -15.81 -2.93
C PRO A 191 3.43 -15.78 -3.47
N THR A 192 2.50 -15.25 -2.69
CA THR A 192 1.07 -15.15 -3.02
C THR A 192 0.64 -13.73 -3.37
N PHE A 193 1.54 -12.76 -3.22
CA PHE A 193 1.28 -11.35 -3.39
C PHE A 193 1.51 -10.93 -4.84
N PHE A 194 0.56 -10.20 -5.44
CA PHE A 194 0.61 -9.88 -6.87
C PHE A 194 0.92 -11.10 -7.76
N ALA A 195 0.35 -12.25 -7.42
CA ALA A 195 0.45 -13.47 -8.20
C ALA A 195 -0.95 -13.90 -8.66
N SER A 196 -1.07 -14.37 -9.90
CA SER A 196 -2.30 -15.04 -10.31
C SER A 196 -2.30 -16.48 -9.80
N CYS A 197 -3.42 -16.89 -9.23
CA CYS A 197 -3.68 -18.25 -8.76
C CYS A 197 -4.64 -19.01 -9.68
N LEU A 198 -4.87 -18.53 -10.91
CA LEU A 198 -5.76 -19.19 -11.87
C LEU A 198 -5.05 -20.34 -12.58
N ASP A 199 -5.75 -21.47 -12.68
CA ASP A 199 -5.33 -22.56 -13.54
C ASP A 199 -5.56 -22.19 -15.01
N LEU A 200 -4.71 -22.70 -15.90
CA LEU A 200 -4.84 -22.48 -17.35
C LEU A 200 -6.20 -22.92 -17.91
N ASN A 201 -6.86 -23.87 -17.25
CA ASN A 201 -8.19 -24.36 -17.62
C ASN A 201 -9.31 -23.35 -17.31
N ASP A 202 -9.07 -22.38 -16.43
CA ASP A 202 -10.01 -21.32 -16.06
C ASP A 202 -9.80 -20.03 -16.87
N VAL A 203 -8.85 -20.05 -17.81
CA VAL A 203 -8.48 -18.89 -18.62
C VAL A 203 -9.24 -18.90 -19.95
N GLU A 204 -10.14 -17.93 -20.12
CA GLU A 204 -10.86 -17.73 -21.39
C GLU A 204 -9.95 -17.15 -22.49
N ASN A 205 -9.07 -16.22 -22.10
CA ASN A 205 -8.14 -15.53 -23.01
C ASN A 205 -6.70 -15.69 -22.53
N PHE A 206 -5.99 -16.63 -23.15
CA PHE A 206 -4.64 -16.99 -22.75
C PHE A 206 -3.63 -15.85 -22.93
N GLU A 207 -3.72 -15.08 -24.03
CA GLU A 207 -2.79 -13.98 -24.30
C GLU A 207 -2.97 -12.83 -23.29
N GLU A 208 -4.21 -12.47 -22.98
CA GLU A 208 -4.53 -11.45 -21.98
C GLU A 208 -4.08 -11.89 -20.59
N HIS A 209 -4.29 -13.16 -20.24
CA HIS A 209 -3.84 -13.71 -18.98
C HIS A 209 -2.31 -13.71 -18.85
N GLN A 210 -1.58 -14.14 -19.90
CA GLN A 210 -0.11 -14.08 -19.92
C GLN A 210 0.39 -12.64 -19.77
N THR A 211 -0.25 -11.69 -20.45
CA THR A 211 0.07 -10.27 -20.33
C THR A 211 -0.12 -9.80 -18.89
N ARG A 212 -1.26 -10.12 -18.27
CA ARG A 212 -1.54 -9.80 -16.86
C ARG A 212 -0.50 -10.42 -15.93
N VAL A 213 -0.16 -11.70 -16.08
CA VAL A 213 0.84 -12.37 -15.25
C VAL A 213 2.21 -11.69 -15.39
N ALA A 214 2.62 -11.33 -16.61
CA ALA A 214 3.87 -10.61 -16.83
C ALA A 214 3.88 -9.21 -16.19
N GLN A 215 2.76 -8.46 -16.27
CA GLN A 215 2.63 -7.17 -15.58
C GLN A 215 2.74 -7.35 -14.06
N LEU A 216 2.03 -8.32 -13.51
CA LEU A 216 2.02 -8.64 -12.09
C LEU A 216 3.40 -9.05 -11.58
N SER A 217 4.17 -9.84 -12.33
CA SER A 217 5.55 -10.18 -11.97
C SER A 217 6.46 -8.94 -11.90
N ARG A 218 6.37 -8.04 -12.89
CA ARG A 218 7.17 -6.79 -12.89
C ARG A 218 6.80 -5.87 -11.73
N ILE A 219 5.51 -5.76 -11.45
CA ILE A 219 4.96 -5.06 -10.28
C ILE A 219 5.57 -5.69 -9.03
N HIS A 220 5.41 -7.00 -8.85
CA HIS A 220 5.88 -7.75 -7.69
C HIS A 220 7.37 -7.50 -7.39
N GLU A 221 8.26 -7.67 -8.38
CA GLU A 221 9.71 -7.44 -8.22
C GLU A 221 10.03 -6.04 -7.70
N ARG A 222 9.42 -4.99 -8.29
CA ARG A 222 9.65 -3.60 -7.85
C ARG A 222 9.11 -3.37 -6.45
N TYR A 223 7.95 -3.91 -6.13
CA TYR A 223 7.33 -3.71 -4.82
C TYR A 223 8.04 -4.44 -3.70
N LEU A 224 8.57 -5.63 -3.97
CA LEU A 224 9.46 -6.31 -3.03
C LEU A 224 10.67 -5.43 -2.74
N TYR A 225 11.34 -4.93 -3.78
CA TYR A 225 12.49 -4.05 -3.62
C TYR A 225 12.18 -2.81 -2.75
N TYR A 226 11.08 -2.11 -3.03
CA TYR A 226 10.67 -0.94 -2.23
C TYR A 226 10.29 -1.31 -0.80
N THR A 227 9.58 -2.42 -0.60
CA THR A 227 9.16 -2.91 0.71
C THR A 227 10.37 -3.26 1.59
N ILE A 228 11.34 -3.97 1.03
CA ILE A 228 12.61 -4.28 1.70
C ILE A 228 13.39 -3.00 2.03
N THR A 229 13.41 -2.04 1.09
CA THR A 229 14.07 -0.73 1.31
C THR A 229 13.41 0.06 2.43
N MET A 230 12.08 0.05 2.54
CA MET A 230 11.35 0.64 3.67
C MET A 230 11.76 -0.01 5.00
N LEU A 231 11.81 -1.34 5.04
CA LEU A 231 12.22 -2.10 6.22
C LEU A 231 13.65 -1.76 6.68
N ILE A 232 14.60 -1.73 5.75
CA ILE A 232 15.98 -1.33 6.02
C ILE A 232 16.03 0.11 6.53
N THR A 233 15.24 1.01 5.95
CA THR A 233 15.18 2.42 6.36
C THR A 233 14.66 2.56 7.79
N LEU A 234 13.61 1.82 8.16
CA LEU A 234 13.07 1.77 9.53
C LEU A 234 14.16 1.34 10.52
N TYR A 235 14.85 0.23 10.27
CA TYR A 235 15.89 -0.27 11.18
C TYR A 235 17.09 0.67 11.29
N ARG A 236 17.56 1.25 10.19
CA ARG A 236 18.71 2.18 10.19
C ARG A 236 18.42 3.47 10.95
N LYS A 237 17.27 4.09 10.69
CA LYS A 237 16.88 5.36 11.35
C LYS A 237 16.69 5.18 12.86
N SER A 238 16.32 3.99 13.29
CA SER A 238 16.14 3.65 14.70
C SER A 238 17.37 3.03 15.36
N ARG A 239 18.53 3.04 14.67
CA ARG A 239 19.83 2.55 15.17
C ARG A 239 19.79 1.07 15.60
N ASN A 240 18.95 0.28 14.95
CA ASN A 240 18.83 -1.15 15.20
C ASN A 240 19.59 -1.93 14.12
N ASP A 241 20.92 -1.84 14.16
CA ASP A 241 21.80 -2.39 13.12
C ASP A 241 21.77 -3.93 13.09
N LEU A 242 21.45 -4.58 14.22
CA LEU A 242 21.29 -6.04 14.28
C LEU A 242 20.07 -6.51 13.50
N ASP A 243 18.97 -5.76 13.56
CA ASP A 243 17.76 -6.12 12.82
C ASP A 243 17.92 -5.90 11.31
N VAL A 244 18.83 -5.02 10.87
CA VAL A 244 19.21 -4.94 9.45
C VAL A 244 19.82 -6.26 8.97
N LEU A 245 20.59 -6.96 9.81
CA LEU A 245 21.12 -8.28 9.46
C LEU A 245 20.02 -9.34 9.38
N SER A 246 18.94 -9.20 10.16
CA SER A 246 17.78 -10.09 10.08
C SER A 246 17.08 -10.01 8.71
N VAL A 247 17.10 -8.84 8.07
CA VAL A 247 16.62 -8.67 6.68
C VAL A 247 17.43 -9.53 5.71
N ALA A 248 18.76 -9.63 5.88
CA ALA A 248 19.57 -10.50 5.01
C ALA A 248 19.19 -11.99 5.17
N ASN A 249 18.90 -12.44 6.40
CA ASN A 249 18.41 -13.79 6.62
C ASN A 249 17.03 -14.02 5.98
N LEU A 250 16.15 -13.01 6.05
CA LEU A 250 14.83 -13.06 5.42
C LEU A 250 14.94 -13.21 3.90
N LEU A 251 15.84 -12.45 3.25
CA LEU A 251 16.06 -12.53 1.80
C LEU A 251 16.60 -13.89 1.33
N MET A 252 17.38 -14.57 2.17
CA MET A 252 17.95 -15.88 1.88
C MET A 252 16.99 -17.04 2.18
N ASP A 253 15.83 -16.75 2.78
CA ASP A 253 14.85 -17.77 3.13
C ASP A 253 14.00 -18.17 1.92
N SER A 254 14.27 -19.37 1.40
CA SER A 254 13.60 -19.91 0.22
C SER A 254 12.09 -20.12 0.40
N ARG A 255 11.55 -20.03 1.63
CA ARG A 255 10.12 -20.15 1.88
C ARG A 255 9.33 -18.96 1.35
N TYR A 256 9.95 -17.79 1.27
CA TYR A 256 9.29 -16.53 0.93
C TYR A 256 9.63 -16.04 -0.48
N ASP A 257 10.54 -16.73 -1.18
CA ASP A 257 10.93 -16.45 -2.57
C ASP A 257 11.19 -14.96 -2.84
N LEU A 258 11.92 -14.32 -1.93
CA LEU A 258 12.20 -12.87 -1.97
C LEU A 258 13.41 -12.52 -2.85
N TYR A 259 14.07 -13.54 -3.41
CA TYR A 259 15.22 -13.42 -4.31
C TYR A 259 14.81 -13.98 -5.68
N VAL A 260 14.19 -13.12 -6.50
CA VAL A 260 13.84 -13.41 -7.90
C VAL A 260 14.60 -12.43 -8.79
#